data_AF-A0A8S3W6Z4-F1
#
_entry.id   AF-A0A8S3W6Z4-F1
#
_cell.length_a   1.000
_cell.length_b   1.000
_cell.length_c   1.000
_cell.angle_alpha   90.00
_cell.angle_beta   90.00
_cell.angle_gamma   90.00
#
_symmetry.space_group_name_H-M   'P 1'
#
loop_
_entity.id
_entity.type
_entity.pdbx_description
1 polymer ?
#
loop_
_entity_poly.entity_id
_entity_poly.type
_entity_poly.pdbx_seq_one_letter_code
_entity_poly.pdbx_strand_id
1 'polypeptide(L)'
;MHLIKFNRNLQKFKLWTKRRYSHALLTDENEYTDTPEYPPILDMSLQGRKLRERQSVYEKIRKLNTVEEKQIALNMPRYYGWKCVMLNEDKVPYNALPLVKCYTRTHFIPSSALPDVYSETASLADLVVKQTKSLIEDIIILESEYVKHNNVTEQEKPEEQQKEDMITKNIVKQINRIICNKLSDKASHILSSQTDYEPRHEAFWFVGGLDVPHTVRNIRKKHKWLHDRLEEPIDRPVQYIGTPLLTLRSNLPLKPILPYDEATNPDFKVPKFSFVPESVGYHTQHRHGTNIPGFWTGDYDEFGLLSYHGRGHISVRNPSFGLEDNVEALHSQALKASFGWLLGQANYQGFTTYNDITYPLVTQTIITNGKLWSFYVYQMNTIAMHNEQMDENPKHNICFGTMPLQLYDTIENDQVKGLNEEVLKMLVQLYLNAPAERDHELKPYLGKEEQIIADIEDDEKRCWLESRYKHLVSNRPKHYLMPEIYLWERIYKIKHNTRFFEAKRRFFERDINPYKRRLDEHLPPYIPKVLRPYPRCRKKFENTYYPKV
;
A
#
# COMPACT_ATOMS: atom_id res chain seq x y z
N MET A 1 29.99 -5.96 -46.88
CA MET A 1 31.18 -5.98 -46.00
C MET A 1 30.93 -5.07 -44.80
N HIS A 2 30.67 -5.66 -43.62
CA HIS A 2 30.87 -5.00 -42.32
C HIS A 2 31.18 -6.10 -41.31
N LEU A 3 32.47 -6.18 -40.96
CA LEU A 3 33.05 -7.18 -40.08
C LEU A 3 32.55 -6.97 -38.64
N ILE A 4 31.80 -7.94 -38.13
CA ILE A 4 31.49 -8.09 -36.71
C ILE A 4 32.80 -8.44 -36.00
N LYS A 5 33.42 -7.45 -35.34
CA LYS A 5 34.53 -7.69 -34.42
C LYS A 5 34.02 -8.45 -33.20
N PHE A 6 34.16 -9.78 -33.24
CA PHE A 6 34.12 -10.61 -32.04
C PHE A 6 35.32 -10.23 -31.16
N ASN A 7 35.06 -9.58 -30.02
CA ASN A 7 36.05 -9.47 -28.96
C ASN A 7 36.31 -10.88 -28.42
N ARG A 8 37.46 -11.45 -28.79
CA ARG A 8 38.03 -12.68 -28.23
C ARG A 8 38.35 -12.44 -26.76
N ASN A 9 37.48 -12.93 -25.88
CA ASN A 9 37.81 -13.31 -24.51
C ASN A 9 37.22 -14.70 -24.23
N LEU A 10 37.72 -15.68 -24.98
CA LEU A 10 37.51 -17.11 -24.76
C LEU A 10 38.41 -17.57 -23.61
N GLN A 11 38.03 -17.29 -22.36
CA GLN A 11 38.69 -17.86 -21.17
C GLN A 11 37.73 -18.20 -20.01
N LYS A 12 36.45 -18.46 -20.27
CA LYS A 12 35.49 -18.82 -19.20
C LYS A 12 34.60 -20.03 -19.48
N PHE A 13 35.07 -21.01 -20.27
CA PHE A 13 34.36 -22.29 -20.49
C PHE A 13 35.10 -23.53 -19.97
N LYS A 14 36.02 -23.37 -19.01
CA LYS A 14 36.59 -24.48 -18.24
C LYS A 14 36.31 -24.28 -16.75
N LEU A 15 35.08 -24.52 -16.28
CA LEU A 15 34.78 -24.59 -14.85
C LEU A 15 33.52 -25.43 -14.51
N TRP A 16 33.02 -26.25 -15.44
CA TRP A 16 31.77 -27.01 -15.26
C TRP A 16 31.94 -28.48 -14.85
N THR A 17 33.09 -28.84 -14.27
CA THR A 17 33.32 -30.18 -13.70
C THR A 17 34.27 -30.15 -12.50
N LYS A 18 34.01 -29.26 -11.53
CA LYS A 18 34.50 -29.46 -10.16
C LYS A 18 33.35 -29.24 -9.21
N ARG A 19 32.82 -30.34 -8.64
CA ARG A 19 32.11 -30.27 -7.36
C ARG A 19 33.08 -29.59 -6.39
N ARG A 20 32.80 -28.35 -6.01
CA ARG A 20 33.53 -27.66 -4.94
C ARG A 20 33.10 -28.28 -3.62
N TYR A 21 33.73 -29.38 -3.24
CA TYR A 21 33.91 -29.70 -1.83
C TYR A 21 35.12 -28.90 -1.38
N SER A 22 34.90 -27.63 -1.08
CA SER A 22 35.90 -26.77 -0.47
C SER A 22 35.19 -25.98 0.60
N HIS A 23 35.17 -26.53 1.82
CA HIS A 23 35.05 -25.69 3.00
C HIS A 23 36.25 -24.74 2.98
N ALA A 24 36.00 -23.45 3.17
CA ALA A 24 37.09 -22.53 3.48
C ALA A 24 37.68 -23.01 4.81
N LEU A 25 38.96 -23.33 4.84
CA LEU A 25 39.69 -23.48 6.10
C LEU A 25 39.64 -22.10 6.76
N LEU A 26 38.82 -21.97 7.80
CA LEU A 26 38.94 -20.87 8.75
C LEU A 26 40.26 -21.11 9.47
N THR A 27 41.19 -20.18 9.28
CA THR A 27 42.44 -20.12 10.03
C THR A 27 42.14 -19.50 11.40
N ASP A 28 42.50 -20.23 12.46
CA ASP A 28 42.44 -19.88 13.89
C ASP A 28 41.06 -19.88 14.57
N GLU A 29 40.44 -21.05 14.69
CA GLU A 29 39.51 -21.35 15.79
C GLU A 29 40.15 -22.45 16.64
N ASN A 30 40.38 -22.19 17.93
CA ASN A 30 40.76 -23.24 18.87
C ASN A 30 39.64 -24.29 18.88
N GLU A 31 39.85 -25.43 18.21
CA GLU A 31 38.84 -26.50 18.01
C GLU A 31 38.31 -27.14 19.31
N TYR A 32 38.88 -26.77 20.47
CA TYR A 32 38.45 -27.19 21.79
C TYR A 32 37.89 -26.00 22.58
N THR A 33 36.60 -25.74 22.39
CA THR A 33 35.78 -25.00 23.35
C THR A 33 35.24 -25.99 24.40
N ASP A 34 35.19 -25.60 25.68
CA ASP A 34 34.69 -26.46 26.77
C ASP A 34 33.24 -26.95 26.54
N THR A 35 32.48 -26.20 25.74
CA THR A 35 31.16 -26.58 25.24
C THR A 35 31.19 -26.77 23.72
N PRO A 36 30.68 -27.89 23.18
CA PRO A 36 30.64 -28.09 21.73
C PRO A 36 29.64 -27.12 21.07
N GLU A 37 30.14 -26.25 20.20
CA GLU A 37 29.32 -25.35 19.38
C GLU A 37 28.90 -26.06 18.09
N TYR A 38 27.72 -26.69 18.11
CA TYR A 38 27.18 -27.32 16.90
C TYR A 38 26.60 -26.27 15.94
N PRO A 39 26.83 -26.41 14.62
CA PRO A 39 26.17 -25.56 13.64
C PRO A 39 24.65 -25.79 13.67
N PRO A 40 23.85 -24.77 13.31
CA PRO A 40 22.40 -24.92 13.27
C PRO A 40 21.99 -25.99 12.26
N ILE A 41 21.01 -26.84 12.64
CA ILE A 41 20.44 -27.84 11.74
C ILE A 41 19.57 -27.11 10.72
N LEU A 42 19.95 -27.20 9.44
CA LEU A 42 19.25 -26.51 8.36
C LEU A 42 18.51 -27.51 7.48
N ASP A 43 17.29 -27.16 7.08
CA ASP A 43 16.59 -27.90 6.03
C ASP A 43 17.32 -27.69 4.69
N MET A 44 17.86 -28.80 4.18
CA MET A 44 18.60 -28.86 2.92
C MET A 44 17.72 -29.14 1.71
N SER A 45 16.41 -29.31 1.91
CA SER A 45 15.43 -29.39 0.83
C SER A 45 15.45 -28.12 -0.03
N LEU A 46 14.94 -28.21 -1.25
CA LEU A 46 14.80 -27.04 -2.12
C LEU A 46 13.88 -25.97 -1.50
N GLN A 47 12.92 -26.37 -0.66
CA GLN A 47 12.01 -25.45 0.04
C GLN A 47 12.76 -24.70 1.13
N GLY A 48 13.44 -25.41 2.04
CA GLY A 48 14.25 -24.80 3.09
C GLY A 48 15.34 -23.88 2.54
N ARG A 49 15.97 -24.22 1.40
CA ARG A 49 16.93 -23.32 0.74
C ARG A 49 16.29 -22.04 0.20
N LYS A 50 15.17 -22.16 -0.53
CA LYS A 50 14.46 -20.98 -1.09
C LYS A 50 13.87 -20.10 0.00
N LEU A 51 13.36 -20.70 1.07
CA LEU A 51 12.86 -20.00 2.25
C LEU A 51 13.99 -19.16 2.87
N ARG A 52 15.16 -19.76 3.11
CA ARG A 52 16.33 -19.04 3.62
C ARG A 52 16.81 -17.93 2.69
N GLU A 53 16.78 -18.15 1.37
CA GLU A 53 17.09 -17.10 0.40
C GLU A 53 16.13 -15.90 0.53
N ARG A 54 14.83 -16.15 0.70
CA ARG A 54 13.82 -15.09 0.93
C ARG A 54 14.00 -14.41 2.28
N GLN A 55 14.17 -15.18 3.36
CA GLN A 55 14.41 -14.65 4.71
C GLN A 55 15.67 -13.76 4.75
N SER A 56 16.75 -14.17 4.08
CA SER A 56 17.95 -13.33 3.96
C SER A 56 17.67 -12.00 3.26
N VAL A 57 16.82 -11.99 2.23
CA VAL A 57 16.37 -10.76 1.57
C VAL A 57 15.53 -9.91 2.53
N TYR A 58 14.60 -10.51 3.28
CA TYR A 58 13.76 -9.81 4.25
C TYR A 58 14.59 -9.15 5.36
N GLU A 59 15.56 -9.87 5.90
CA GLU A 59 16.50 -9.35 6.89
C GLU A 59 17.36 -8.21 6.35
N LYS A 60 17.82 -8.30 5.10
CA LYS A 60 18.56 -7.21 4.46
C LYS A 60 17.71 -5.96 4.33
N ILE A 61 16.45 -6.08 3.92
CA ILE A 61 15.51 -4.96 3.85
C ILE A 61 15.25 -4.39 5.24
N ARG A 62 15.05 -5.25 6.25
CA ARG A 62 14.83 -4.85 7.64
C ARG A 62 15.98 -4.03 8.21
N LYS A 63 17.24 -4.38 7.86
CA LYS A 63 18.48 -3.73 8.33
C LYS A 63 18.81 -2.40 7.64
N LEU A 64 18.07 -1.99 6.60
CA LEU A 64 18.29 -0.68 5.98
C LEU A 64 17.86 0.43 6.94
N ASN A 65 18.64 1.52 6.96
CA ASN A 65 18.45 2.60 7.94
C ASN A 65 17.28 3.52 7.56
N THR A 66 17.18 3.90 6.29
CA THR A 66 16.22 4.91 5.85
C THR A 66 14.95 4.33 5.23
N VAL A 67 13.84 5.06 5.36
CA VAL A 67 12.53 4.68 4.79
C VAL A 67 12.63 4.46 3.28
N GLU A 68 13.26 5.39 2.58
CA GLU A 68 13.29 5.41 1.13
C GLU A 68 14.21 4.32 0.57
N GLU A 69 15.34 4.03 1.22
CA GLU A 69 16.17 2.87 0.86
C GLU A 69 15.38 1.57 0.97
N LYS A 70 14.53 1.41 2.00
CA LYS A 70 13.63 0.24 2.12
C LYS A 70 12.62 0.17 0.98
N GLN A 71 12.02 1.30 0.60
CA GLN A 71 11.07 1.33 -0.53
C GLN A 71 11.76 1.03 -1.88
N ILE A 72 12.98 1.51 -2.08
CA ILE A 72 13.79 1.16 -3.26
C ILE A 72 14.10 -0.34 -3.23
N ALA A 73 14.53 -0.87 -2.09
CA ALA A 73 14.89 -2.26 -1.89
C ALA A 73 13.73 -3.23 -2.17
N LEU A 74 12.51 -2.87 -1.77
CA LEU A 74 11.29 -3.62 -2.07
C LEU A 74 11.07 -3.80 -3.59
N ASN A 75 11.48 -2.81 -4.38
CA ASN A 75 11.33 -2.81 -5.83
C ASN A 75 12.57 -3.36 -6.58
N MET A 76 13.70 -3.55 -5.91
CA MET A 76 14.96 -4.04 -6.51
C MET A 76 14.81 -5.31 -7.35
N PRO A 77 14.04 -6.34 -6.92
CA PRO A 77 13.95 -7.60 -7.67
C PRO A 77 13.28 -7.48 -9.04
N ARG A 78 12.53 -6.40 -9.31
CA ARG A 78 11.69 -6.27 -10.51
C ARG A 78 11.83 -4.89 -11.15
N TYR A 79 12.50 -4.84 -12.29
CA TYR A 79 12.73 -3.61 -13.06
C TYR A 79 11.44 -2.90 -13.50
N TYR A 80 10.45 -3.69 -13.92
CA TYR A 80 9.12 -3.24 -14.37
C TYR A 80 8.10 -3.15 -13.22
N GLY A 81 8.55 -3.35 -11.98
CA GLY A 81 7.67 -3.53 -10.84
C GLY A 81 6.93 -4.86 -10.84
N TRP A 82 5.91 -4.92 -9.99
CA TRP A 82 5.11 -6.09 -9.69
C TRP A 82 3.83 -6.11 -10.53
N LYS A 83 3.30 -7.30 -10.81
CA LYS A 83 1.97 -7.44 -11.44
C LYS A 83 0.91 -7.33 -10.35
N CYS A 84 0.60 -6.10 -9.94
CA CYS A 84 -0.26 -5.80 -8.80
C CYS A 84 -1.74 -5.96 -9.13
N VAL A 85 -2.51 -6.43 -8.15
CA VAL A 85 -3.97 -6.26 -8.14
C VAL A 85 -4.26 -4.79 -7.79
N MET A 86 -4.99 -4.10 -8.65
CA MET A 86 -5.27 -2.67 -8.48
C MET A 86 -6.55 -2.47 -7.66
N LEU A 87 -6.38 -2.00 -6.43
CA LEU A 87 -7.46 -1.58 -5.55
C LEU A 87 -7.60 -0.07 -5.62
N ASN A 88 -8.54 0.41 -6.43
CA ASN A 88 -8.87 1.82 -6.48
C ASN A 88 -9.94 2.13 -5.45
N GLU A 89 -9.91 3.34 -4.90
CA GLU A 89 -10.95 3.82 -4.00
C GLU A 89 -12.33 3.87 -4.69
N ASP A 90 -12.42 4.60 -5.81
CA ASP A 90 -13.66 4.88 -6.55
C ASP A 90 -14.25 3.67 -7.29
N LYS A 91 -13.50 2.57 -7.42
CA LYS A 91 -13.95 1.41 -8.20
C LYS A 91 -14.07 0.19 -7.30
N VAL A 92 -15.30 -0.11 -6.91
CA VAL A 92 -15.66 -1.29 -6.14
C VAL A 92 -16.49 -2.21 -7.05
N PRO A 93 -16.03 -3.42 -7.40
CA PRO A 93 -16.87 -4.37 -8.13
C PRO A 93 -18.03 -4.92 -7.29
N TYR A 94 -18.89 -5.74 -7.89
CA TYR A 94 -19.94 -6.48 -7.19
C TYR A 94 -19.35 -7.52 -6.24
N ASN A 95 -19.90 -7.67 -5.03
CA ASN A 95 -19.49 -8.63 -4.01
C ASN A 95 -17.97 -8.58 -3.72
N ALA A 96 -17.45 -7.36 -3.58
CA ALA A 96 -16.01 -7.14 -3.37
C ALA A 96 -15.57 -7.32 -1.90
N LEU A 97 -16.51 -7.25 -0.95
CA LEU A 97 -16.23 -7.21 0.48
C LEU A 97 -15.46 -8.45 0.99
N PRO A 98 -15.80 -9.70 0.62
CA PRO A 98 -15.05 -10.88 1.06
C PRO A 98 -13.58 -10.85 0.60
N LEU A 99 -13.32 -10.39 -0.63
CA LEU A 99 -11.96 -10.26 -1.16
C LEU A 99 -11.18 -9.20 -0.37
N VAL A 100 -11.78 -8.03 -0.15
CA VAL A 100 -11.13 -6.92 0.57
C VAL A 100 -10.81 -7.32 2.01
N LYS A 101 -11.74 -7.98 2.72
CA LYS A 101 -11.50 -8.52 4.06
C LYS A 101 -10.31 -9.47 4.07
N CYS A 102 -10.25 -10.42 3.14
CA CYS A 102 -9.13 -11.36 3.04
C CYS A 102 -7.80 -10.66 2.71
N TYR A 103 -7.80 -9.67 1.81
CA TYR A 103 -6.59 -9.02 1.31
C TYR A 103 -5.99 -8.03 2.33
N THR A 104 -6.83 -7.47 3.19
CA THR A 104 -6.42 -6.57 4.29
C THR A 104 -6.37 -7.28 5.63
N ARG A 105 -6.74 -8.58 5.67
CA ARG A 105 -6.86 -9.41 6.87
C ARG A 105 -7.69 -8.71 7.97
N THR A 106 -8.80 -8.09 7.56
CA THR A 106 -9.67 -7.29 8.42
C THR A 106 -10.95 -8.01 8.79
N HIS A 107 -11.22 -8.08 10.09
CA HIS A 107 -12.53 -8.42 10.63
C HIS A 107 -13.40 -7.15 10.72
N PHE A 108 -14.59 -7.21 10.12
CA PHE A 108 -15.51 -6.07 10.09
C PHE A 108 -16.64 -6.28 11.08
N ILE A 109 -16.82 -5.30 11.97
CA ILE A 109 -17.84 -5.29 13.01
C ILE A 109 -18.88 -4.21 12.63
N PRO A 110 -20.07 -4.60 12.14
CA PRO A 110 -21.13 -3.65 11.90
C PRO A 110 -21.65 -3.12 13.25
N SER A 111 -21.72 -1.79 13.39
CA SER A 111 -22.22 -1.12 14.58
C SER A 111 -23.16 0.01 14.20
N SER A 112 -24.19 0.28 15.00
CA SER A 112 -25.04 1.47 14.80
C SER A 112 -24.38 2.74 15.32
N ALA A 113 -23.45 2.62 16.27
CA ALA A 113 -22.79 3.73 16.95
C ALA A 113 -21.25 3.60 16.92
N LEU A 114 -20.56 4.67 17.30
CA LEU A 114 -19.11 4.65 17.51
C LEU A 114 -18.74 3.70 18.68
N PRO A 115 -17.51 3.16 18.71
CA PRO A 115 -17.03 2.33 19.82
C PRO A 115 -17.12 3.03 21.19
N ASP A 116 -17.14 2.24 22.27
CA ASP A 116 -17.33 2.75 23.64
C ASP A 116 -16.27 3.77 24.08
N VAL A 117 -15.08 3.74 23.47
CA VAL A 117 -13.99 4.71 23.68
C VAL A 117 -14.43 6.16 23.43
N TYR A 118 -15.45 6.37 22.59
CA TYR A 118 -15.98 7.70 22.26
C TYR A 118 -17.06 8.20 23.23
N SER A 119 -17.45 7.40 24.22
CA SER A 119 -18.48 7.77 25.20
C SER A 119 -18.04 8.92 26.11
N GLU A 120 -16.75 8.99 26.46
CA GLU A 120 -16.18 10.04 27.33
C GLU A 120 -16.31 11.44 26.74
N THR A 121 -16.20 11.56 25.41
CA THR A 121 -16.25 12.84 24.69
C THR A 121 -17.68 13.27 24.31
N ALA A 122 -18.69 12.45 24.61
CA ALA A 122 -20.07 12.68 24.20
C ALA A 122 -20.68 13.99 24.72
N SER A 123 -20.39 14.36 25.98
CA SER A 123 -20.94 15.57 26.61
C SER A 123 -20.38 16.85 26.02
N LEU A 124 -19.07 16.88 25.73
CA LEU A 124 -18.41 17.99 25.05
C LEU A 124 -18.86 18.11 23.60
N ALA A 125 -19.08 16.98 22.92
CA ALA A 125 -19.62 16.96 21.56
C ALA A 125 -20.99 17.62 21.50
N ASP A 126 -21.91 17.33 22.43
CA ASP A 126 -23.25 17.94 22.48
C ASP A 126 -23.19 19.47 22.59
N LEU A 127 -22.24 20.00 23.38
CA LEU A 127 -22.05 21.45 23.51
C LEU A 127 -21.56 22.10 22.22
N VAL A 128 -20.66 21.43 21.50
CA VAL A 128 -20.12 21.93 20.23
C VAL A 128 -21.19 21.87 19.14
N VAL A 129 -21.96 20.78 19.06
CA VAL A 129 -23.04 20.62 18.08
C VAL A 129 -24.06 21.74 18.21
N LYS A 130 -24.46 22.12 19.43
CA LYS A 130 -25.36 23.26 19.68
C LYS A 130 -24.83 24.59 19.13
N GLN A 131 -23.50 24.76 19.10
CA GLN A 131 -22.85 25.98 18.61
C GLN A 131 -22.62 25.95 17.09
N THR A 132 -22.43 24.77 16.50
CA THR A 132 -22.11 24.61 15.07
C THR A 132 -23.34 24.39 14.20
N LYS A 133 -24.46 23.93 14.78
CA LYS A 133 -25.68 23.54 14.06
C LYS A 133 -26.13 24.57 13.03
N SER A 134 -26.37 25.81 13.44
CA SER A 134 -26.87 26.86 12.55
C SER A 134 -25.92 27.14 11.38
N LEU A 135 -24.60 27.16 11.66
CA LEU A 135 -23.58 27.39 10.64
C LEU A 135 -23.50 26.25 9.62
N ILE A 136 -23.75 25.02 10.06
CA ILE A 136 -23.77 23.85 9.17
C ILE A 136 -25.01 23.86 8.27
N GLU A 137 -26.18 24.24 8.81
CA GLU A 137 -27.40 24.43 8.03
C GLU A 137 -27.18 25.48 6.92
N ASP A 138 -26.59 26.63 7.25
CA ASP A 138 -26.27 27.69 6.30
C ASP A 138 -25.34 27.21 5.16
N ILE A 139 -24.32 26.41 5.47
CA ILE A 139 -23.39 25.86 4.46
C ILE A 139 -24.10 24.89 3.53
N ILE A 140 -24.92 24.00 4.09
CA ILE A 140 -25.62 23.00 3.29
C ILE A 140 -26.48 23.72 2.24
N ILE A 141 -27.23 24.75 2.65
CA ILE A 141 -28.05 25.58 1.76
C ILE A 141 -27.17 26.29 0.72
N LEU A 142 -26.08 26.94 1.17
CA LEU A 142 -25.19 27.70 0.31
C LEU A 142 -24.63 26.84 -0.83
N GLU A 143 -24.03 25.70 -0.51
CA GLU A 143 -23.39 24.82 -1.50
C GLU A 143 -24.40 24.08 -2.37
N SER A 144 -25.61 23.78 -1.88
CA SER A 144 -26.62 23.08 -2.67
C SER A 144 -27.42 23.98 -3.62
N GLU A 145 -27.75 25.22 -3.20
CA GLU A 145 -28.69 26.08 -3.92
C GLU A 145 -28.03 27.31 -4.57
N TYR A 146 -27.05 27.92 -3.91
CA TYR A 146 -26.53 29.24 -4.29
C TYR A 146 -25.24 29.18 -5.12
N VAL A 147 -24.40 28.17 -4.91
CA VAL A 147 -23.12 28.06 -5.63
C VAL A 147 -23.32 27.36 -6.97
N LYS A 148 -23.17 28.12 -8.07
CA LYS A 148 -23.09 27.54 -9.42
C LYS A 148 -21.65 27.12 -9.72
N HIS A 149 -21.44 25.81 -9.86
CA HIS A 149 -20.13 25.29 -10.26
C HIS A 149 -19.98 25.23 -11.79
N ASN A 150 -18.90 25.81 -12.30
CA ASN A 150 -18.48 25.61 -13.69
C ASN A 150 -17.75 24.27 -13.78
N ASN A 151 -18.42 23.26 -14.34
CA ASN A 151 -17.91 21.89 -14.39
C ASN A 151 -16.79 21.76 -15.45
N VAL A 152 -15.58 21.45 -15.02
CA VAL A 152 -14.56 20.88 -15.90
C VAL A 152 -14.63 19.37 -15.73
N THR A 153 -15.38 18.71 -16.60
CA THR A 153 -15.56 17.26 -16.53
C THR A 153 -14.32 16.54 -17.06
N GLU A 154 -13.75 15.62 -16.28
CA GLU A 154 -12.74 14.69 -16.78
C GLU A 154 -13.40 13.62 -17.68
N GLN A 155 -12.77 13.27 -18.80
CA GLN A 155 -13.34 12.27 -19.74
C GLN A 155 -13.39 10.84 -19.17
N GLU A 156 -12.60 10.54 -18.13
CA GLU A 156 -12.44 9.18 -17.62
C GLU A 156 -13.55 8.75 -16.63
N LYS A 157 -14.18 9.69 -15.93
CA LYS A 157 -15.22 9.41 -14.92
C LYS A 157 -16.60 9.90 -15.37
N PRO A 158 -17.70 9.26 -14.96
CA PRO A 158 -19.05 9.74 -15.24
C PRO A 158 -19.30 11.14 -14.65
N GLU A 159 -20.04 11.99 -15.37
CA GLU A 159 -20.37 13.35 -14.95
C GLU A 159 -21.11 13.42 -13.61
N GLU A 160 -22.04 12.49 -13.37
CA GLU A 160 -22.86 12.47 -12.16
C GLU A 160 -22.00 12.25 -10.91
N GLN A 161 -21.08 11.28 -10.98
CA GLN A 161 -20.10 11.04 -9.91
C GLN A 161 -19.26 12.28 -9.62
N GLN A 162 -18.75 12.94 -10.67
CA GLN A 162 -17.89 14.13 -10.50
C GLN A 162 -18.65 15.31 -9.87
N LYS A 163 -19.90 15.53 -10.27
CA LYS A 163 -20.75 16.60 -9.71
C LYS A 163 -21.04 16.35 -8.23
N GLU A 164 -21.40 15.11 -7.87
CA GLU A 164 -21.67 14.74 -6.48
C GLU A 164 -20.41 14.87 -5.61
N ASP A 165 -19.27 14.33 -6.07
CA ASP A 165 -18.00 14.40 -5.32
C ASP A 165 -17.53 15.85 -5.15
N MET A 166 -17.75 16.74 -6.14
CA MET A 166 -17.39 18.15 -6.05
C MET A 166 -18.23 18.93 -5.03
N ILE A 167 -19.56 18.77 -5.05
CA ILE A 167 -20.45 19.39 -4.06
C ILE A 167 -20.07 18.90 -2.65
N THR A 168 -19.92 17.58 -2.52
CA THR A 168 -19.52 16.93 -1.27
C THR A 168 -18.19 17.48 -0.75
N LYS A 169 -17.20 17.63 -1.62
CA LYS A 169 -15.89 18.17 -1.29
C LYS A 169 -15.99 19.56 -0.68
N ASN A 170 -16.81 20.45 -1.24
CA ASN A 170 -16.94 21.81 -0.69
C ASN A 170 -17.66 21.79 0.66
N ILE A 171 -18.75 21.04 0.79
CA ILE A 171 -19.47 20.86 2.06
C ILE A 171 -18.51 20.34 3.14
N VAL A 172 -17.74 19.29 2.86
CA VAL A 172 -16.79 18.71 3.80
C VAL A 172 -15.71 19.71 4.20
N LYS A 173 -15.15 20.48 3.25
CA LYS A 173 -14.13 21.50 3.55
C LYS A 173 -14.66 22.56 4.51
N GLN A 174 -15.88 23.04 4.30
CA GLN A 174 -16.48 24.05 5.16
C GLN A 174 -16.88 23.50 6.53
N ILE A 175 -17.43 22.28 6.59
CA ILE A 175 -17.73 21.58 7.85
C ILE A 175 -16.44 21.39 8.67
N ASN A 176 -15.37 20.88 8.06
CA ASN A 176 -14.07 20.74 8.72
C ASN A 176 -13.57 22.08 9.27
N ARG A 177 -13.65 23.14 8.46
CA ARG A 177 -13.24 24.49 8.88
C ARG A 177 -14.02 24.99 10.10
N ILE A 178 -15.34 24.84 10.12
CA ILE A 178 -16.17 25.24 11.27
C ILE A 178 -15.75 24.48 12.51
N ILE A 179 -15.66 23.16 12.39
CA ILE A 179 -15.42 22.29 13.53
C ILE A 179 -14.04 22.53 14.10
N CYS A 180 -13.00 22.61 13.26
CA CYS A 180 -11.65 22.95 13.70
C CYS A 180 -11.60 24.30 14.39
N ASN A 181 -12.27 25.34 13.84
CA ASN A 181 -12.30 26.67 14.45
C ASN A 181 -13.04 26.72 15.79
N LYS A 182 -14.02 25.83 16.02
CA LYS A 182 -14.76 25.78 17.30
C LYS A 182 -14.11 24.84 18.31
N LEU A 183 -13.33 23.88 17.85
CA LEU A 183 -12.62 22.93 18.69
C LEU A 183 -11.20 23.38 19.04
N SER A 184 -10.59 24.31 18.30
CA SER A 184 -9.23 24.81 18.55
C SER A 184 -9.01 25.25 19.99
N ASP A 185 -10.02 25.88 20.59
CA ASP A 185 -9.95 26.42 21.95
C ASP A 185 -10.14 25.33 23.03
N LYS A 186 -10.78 24.22 22.66
CA LYS A 186 -11.15 23.11 23.57
C LYS A 186 -10.18 21.94 23.49
N ALA A 187 -9.55 21.73 22.34
CA ALA A 187 -8.72 20.59 22.02
C ALA A 187 -7.40 21.05 21.38
N SER A 188 -6.30 20.96 22.14
CA SER A 188 -4.98 21.41 21.70
C SER A 188 -4.47 20.67 20.46
N HIS A 189 -4.80 19.39 20.32
CA HIS A 189 -4.36 18.58 19.18
C HIS A 189 -4.98 19.02 17.85
N ILE A 190 -6.18 19.62 17.89
CA ILE A 190 -6.83 20.16 16.69
C ILE A 190 -6.13 21.44 16.23
N LEU A 191 -5.68 22.28 17.15
CA LEU A 191 -4.93 23.49 16.83
C LEU A 191 -3.59 23.16 16.15
N SER A 192 -2.91 22.10 16.59
CA SER A 192 -1.67 21.63 15.97
C SER A 192 -1.86 20.75 14.75
N SER A 193 -3.10 20.36 14.42
CA SER A 193 -3.36 19.40 13.34
C SER A 193 -3.17 20.03 11.96
N GLN A 194 -2.62 19.26 11.02
CA GLN A 194 -2.49 19.65 9.64
C GLN A 194 -3.66 19.13 8.81
N THR A 195 -4.28 20.02 8.01
CA THR A 195 -5.32 19.65 7.04
C THR A 195 -4.72 19.60 5.65
N ASP A 196 -4.85 18.46 4.97
CA ASP A 196 -4.51 18.31 3.56
C ASP A 196 -5.77 18.09 2.71
N TYR A 197 -5.79 18.70 1.53
CA TYR A 197 -6.87 18.55 0.56
C TYR A 197 -6.39 17.69 -0.59
N GLU A 198 -7.16 16.64 -0.90
CA GLU A 198 -6.85 15.70 -1.99
C GLU A 198 -5.42 15.12 -1.96
N PRO A 199 -4.93 14.65 -0.80
CA PRO A 199 -3.62 14.02 -0.73
C PRO A 199 -3.61 12.71 -1.53
N ARG A 200 -2.43 12.34 -2.02
CA ARG A 200 -2.22 11.08 -2.74
C ARG A 200 -1.92 9.95 -1.77
N HIS A 201 -2.86 9.02 -1.61
CA HIS A 201 -2.67 7.82 -0.79
C HIS A 201 -2.32 6.62 -1.68
N GLU A 202 -1.18 5.99 -1.43
CA GLU A 202 -0.77 4.76 -2.11
C GLU A 202 -0.24 3.76 -1.10
N ALA A 203 -0.59 2.49 -1.27
CA ALA A 203 -0.10 1.43 -0.41
C ALA A 203 0.11 0.12 -1.19
N PHE A 204 1.18 -0.57 -0.88
CA PHE A 204 1.64 -1.80 -1.51
C PHE A 204 1.99 -2.84 -0.46
N TRP A 205 1.48 -4.05 -0.65
CA TRP A 205 1.79 -5.20 0.19
C TRP A 205 1.64 -6.51 -0.59
N PHE A 206 2.13 -7.60 0.00
CA PHE A 206 1.90 -8.95 -0.50
C PHE A 206 0.81 -9.65 0.29
N VAL A 207 -0.08 -10.34 -0.42
CA VAL A 207 -1.08 -11.25 0.14
C VAL A 207 -0.73 -12.67 -0.28
N GLY A 208 -0.46 -13.51 0.71
CA GLY A 208 -0.11 -14.90 0.56
C GLY A 208 -1.27 -15.86 0.76
N GLY A 209 -0.96 -17.15 0.70
CA GLY A 209 -1.90 -18.25 0.93
C GLY A 209 -2.95 -18.42 -0.18
N LEU A 210 -2.96 -17.59 -1.22
CA LEU A 210 -4.00 -17.62 -2.26
C LEU A 210 -3.78 -18.74 -3.27
N ASP A 211 -4.89 -19.19 -3.86
CA ASP A 211 -4.88 -20.28 -4.85
C ASP A 211 -4.07 -19.89 -6.10
N VAL A 212 -3.46 -20.89 -6.71
CA VAL A 212 -2.53 -20.67 -7.82
C VAL A 212 -3.30 -20.40 -9.12
N PRO A 213 -3.00 -19.31 -9.85
CA PRO A 213 -3.60 -19.08 -11.16
C PRO A 213 -3.30 -20.22 -12.14
N HIS A 214 -4.27 -20.55 -12.99
CA HIS A 214 -4.13 -21.63 -13.99
C HIS A 214 -2.89 -21.47 -14.88
N THR A 215 -2.49 -20.22 -15.19
CA THR A 215 -1.27 -19.91 -15.96
C THR A 215 -0.01 -20.38 -15.25
N VAL A 216 0.11 -20.14 -13.93
CA VAL A 216 1.25 -20.57 -13.12
C VAL A 216 1.26 -22.09 -12.99
N ARG A 217 0.09 -22.70 -12.77
CA ARG A 217 -0.06 -24.16 -12.73
C ARG A 217 0.44 -24.83 -14.03
N ASN A 218 0.08 -24.27 -15.18
CA ASN A 218 0.53 -24.77 -16.48
C ASN A 218 2.03 -24.59 -16.71
N ILE A 219 2.62 -23.49 -16.23
CA ILE A 219 4.08 -23.30 -16.29
C ILE A 219 4.79 -24.34 -15.43
N ARG A 220 4.30 -24.60 -14.21
CA ARG A 220 4.86 -25.61 -13.31
C ARG A 220 4.78 -27.02 -13.92
N LYS A 221 3.67 -27.38 -14.59
CA LYS A 221 3.52 -28.67 -15.31
C LYS A 221 4.58 -28.89 -16.40
N LYS A 222 5.15 -27.85 -16.99
CA LYS A 222 6.22 -28.01 -18.00
C LYS A 222 7.53 -28.55 -17.42
N HIS A 223 7.73 -28.41 -16.11
CA HIS A 223 8.97 -28.77 -15.44
C HIS A 223 8.74 -29.99 -14.53
N LYS A 224 9.40 -31.11 -14.84
CA LYS A 224 9.26 -32.38 -14.09
C LYS A 224 9.48 -32.19 -12.58
N TRP A 225 10.49 -31.40 -12.19
CA TRP A 225 10.82 -31.13 -10.78
C TRP A 225 9.84 -30.20 -10.04
N LEU A 226 8.79 -29.69 -10.69
CA LEU A 226 7.73 -28.86 -10.07
C LEU A 226 6.37 -29.56 -10.00
N HIS A 227 6.28 -30.84 -10.40
CA HIS A 227 5.01 -31.58 -10.40
C HIS A 227 4.45 -31.75 -8.97
N ASP A 228 5.32 -31.94 -7.98
CA ASP A 228 4.90 -32.06 -6.57
C ASP A 228 4.48 -30.71 -5.96
N ARG A 229 4.63 -29.61 -6.71
CA ARG A 229 4.45 -28.23 -6.23
C ARG A 229 3.48 -27.43 -7.10
N LEU A 230 2.56 -28.10 -7.78
CA LEU A 230 1.61 -27.43 -8.67
C LEU A 230 0.72 -26.44 -7.92
N GLU A 231 0.25 -26.80 -6.73
CA GLU A 231 -0.69 -26.02 -5.91
C GLU A 231 0.00 -25.13 -4.85
N GLU A 232 1.32 -25.05 -4.82
CA GLU A 232 2.02 -24.23 -3.83
C GLU A 232 1.63 -22.74 -3.97
N PRO A 233 1.12 -22.09 -2.92
CA PRO A 233 0.57 -20.75 -3.00
C PRO A 233 1.63 -19.73 -3.42
N ILE A 234 1.20 -18.62 -3.99
CA ILE A 234 2.08 -17.53 -4.44
C ILE A 234 1.66 -16.21 -3.78
N ASP A 235 2.66 -15.37 -3.50
CA ASP A 235 2.41 -14.00 -3.08
C ASP A 235 1.77 -13.23 -4.22
N ARG A 236 0.61 -12.64 -3.94
CA ARG A 236 -0.04 -11.70 -4.84
C ARG A 236 0.28 -10.28 -4.38
N PRO A 237 1.02 -9.50 -5.18
CA PRO A 237 1.22 -8.09 -4.89
C PRO A 237 -0.10 -7.33 -5.09
N VAL A 238 -0.39 -6.42 -4.16
CA VAL A 238 -1.58 -5.58 -4.18
C VAL A 238 -1.12 -4.13 -4.13
N GLN A 239 -1.77 -3.27 -4.92
CA GLN A 239 -1.54 -1.83 -4.88
C GLN A 239 -2.89 -1.13 -4.67
N TYR A 240 -2.98 -0.36 -3.59
CA TYR A 240 -4.04 0.59 -3.32
C TYR A 240 -3.68 1.97 -3.87
N ILE A 241 -4.66 2.65 -4.46
CA ILE A 241 -4.58 4.06 -4.87
C ILE A 241 -5.87 4.74 -4.41
N GLY A 242 -5.71 5.78 -3.60
CA GLY A 242 -6.79 6.60 -3.06
C GLY A 242 -6.47 8.09 -3.13
N THR A 243 -7.54 8.87 -3.15
CA THR A 243 -7.51 10.33 -3.18
C THR A 243 -8.67 10.82 -2.31
N PRO A 244 -8.54 10.78 -0.97
CA PRO A 244 -9.55 11.31 -0.07
C PRO A 244 -9.83 12.77 -0.37
N LEU A 245 -11.03 13.25 -0.05
CA LEU A 245 -11.41 14.65 -0.21
C LEU A 245 -10.61 15.55 0.73
N LEU A 246 -10.38 15.08 1.96
CA LEU A 246 -9.72 15.81 3.03
C LEU A 246 -9.12 14.83 4.04
N THR A 247 -7.94 15.15 4.58
CA THR A 247 -7.35 14.41 5.70
C THR A 247 -6.84 15.34 6.77
N LEU A 248 -6.97 14.91 8.03
CA LEU A 248 -6.37 15.55 9.19
C LEU A 248 -5.23 14.68 9.71
N ARG A 249 -4.09 15.31 9.96
CA ARG A 249 -2.88 14.68 10.49
C ARG A 249 -2.43 15.30 11.80
N SER A 250 -1.66 14.54 12.56
CA SER A 250 -1.05 14.94 13.81
C SER A 250 0.33 14.32 13.98
N ASN A 251 1.16 14.95 14.81
CA ASN A 251 2.46 14.47 15.23
C ASN A 251 2.40 13.16 16.06
N LEU A 252 1.31 12.94 16.80
CA LEU A 252 1.14 11.75 17.64
C LEU A 252 0.07 10.80 17.07
N PRO A 253 0.19 9.49 17.28
CA PRO A 253 -0.82 8.52 16.84
C PRO A 253 -2.05 8.51 17.75
N LEU A 254 -3.20 8.14 17.20
CA LEU A 254 -4.41 7.84 17.97
C LEU A 254 -4.20 6.62 18.87
N LYS A 255 -4.89 6.59 20.02
CA LYS A 255 -4.92 5.46 20.96
C LYS A 255 -5.59 4.21 20.33
N PRO A 256 -5.19 2.99 20.72
CA PRO A 256 -5.86 1.78 20.26
C PRO A 256 -7.30 1.77 20.75
N ILE A 257 -8.20 1.25 19.93
CA ILE A 257 -9.60 1.02 20.31
C ILE A 257 -9.67 -0.20 21.22
N LEU A 258 -8.95 -1.26 20.84
CA LEU A 258 -8.85 -2.53 21.54
C LEU A 258 -7.38 -2.79 21.91
N PRO A 259 -7.10 -3.39 23.08
CA PRO A 259 -5.75 -3.79 23.47
C PRO A 259 -5.06 -4.61 22.38
N TYR A 260 -3.74 -4.46 22.24
CA TYR A 260 -3.00 -5.11 21.16
C TYR A 260 -3.03 -6.65 21.25
N ASP A 261 -3.16 -7.20 22.47
CA ASP A 261 -3.25 -8.64 22.71
C ASP A 261 -4.50 -9.27 22.07
N GLU A 262 -5.60 -8.52 22.00
CA GLU A 262 -6.85 -8.96 21.36
C GLU A 262 -6.71 -9.15 19.84
N ALA A 263 -5.63 -8.64 19.23
CA ALA A 263 -5.35 -8.90 17.82
C ALA A 263 -5.29 -10.41 17.50
N THR A 264 -4.96 -11.25 18.48
CA THR A 264 -4.85 -12.70 18.33
C THR A 264 -6.13 -13.47 18.64
N ASN A 265 -7.23 -12.77 18.95
CA ASN A 265 -8.50 -13.41 19.29
C ASN A 265 -9.03 -14.25 18.10
N PRO A 266 -9.33 -15.55 18.29
CA PRO A 266 -9.88 -16.41 17.24
C PRO A 266 -11.24 -15.93 16.71
N ASP A 267 -12.00 -15.14 17.46
CA ASP A 267 -13.30 -14.59 17.02
C ASP A 267 -13.14 -13.63 15.83
N PHE A 268 -11.97 -12.99 15.70
CA PHE A 268 -11.66 -12.08 14.60
C PHE A 268 -11.14 -12.78 13.35
N LYS A 269 -11.25 -14.11 13.28
CA LYS A 269 -10.76 -14.88 12.14
C LYS A 269 -11.48 -14.48 10.85
N VAL A 270 -10.69 -14.09 9.87
CA VAL A 270 -11.17 -13.69 8.54
C VAL A 270 -11.21 -14.92 7.62
N PRO A 271 -12.31 -15.17 6.89
CA PRO A 271 -12.39 -16.26 5.94
C PRO A 271 -11.43 -16.04 4.77
N LYS A 272 -10.82 -17.13 4.30
CA LYS A 272 -9.93 -17.13 3.14
C LYS A 272 -10.73 -16.96 1.86
N PHE A 273 -10.24 -16.10 0.97
CA PHE A 273 -10.80 -15.92 -0.37
C PHE A 273 -10.01 -16.72 -1.40
N SER A 274 -10.61 -17.81 -1.92
CA SER A 274 -9.95 -18.73 -2.86
C SER A 274 -9.89 -18.24 -4.31
N PHE A 275 -10.80 -17.35 -4.72
CA PHE A 275 -10.91 -16.98 -6.13
C PHE A 275 -9.83 -15.99 -6.59
N VAL A 276 -9.75 -15.82 -7.90
CA VAL A 276 -8.85 -14.89 -8.59
C VAL A 276 -9.51 -13.51 -8.60
N PRO A 277 -8.83 -12.39 -8.27
CA PRO A 277 -9.41 -11.04 -8.25
C PRO A 277 -10.17 -10.67 -9.51
N GLU A 278 -9.69 -11.14 -10.65
CA GLU A 278 -10.32 -10.96 -11.95
C GLU A 278 -11.75 -11.54 -12.02
N SER A 279 -12.09 -12.55 -11.20
CA SER A 279 -13.47 -13.08 -11.14
C SER A 279 -14.43 -12.15 -10.40
N VAL A 280 -13.92 -11.33 -9.48
CA VAL A 280 -14.70 -10.31 -8.76
C VAL A 280 -14.83 -9.05 -9.61
N GLY A 281 -13.88 -8.81 -10.53
CA GLY A 281 -13.87 -7.64 -11.41
C GLY A 281 -12.72 -6.68 -11.15
N TYR A 282 -11.77 -7.06 -10.28
CA TYR A 282 -10.50 -6.33 -10.15
C TYR A 282 -9.57 -6.68 -11.30
N HIS A 283 -8.71 -5.74 -11.69
CA HIS A 283 -7.75 -5.92 -12.76
C HIS A 283 -6.33 -5.89 -12.21
N THR A 284 -5.40 -6.45 -12.98
CA THR A 284 -3.98 -6.46 -12.64
C THR A 284 -3.19 -5.55 -13.56
N GLN A 285 -2.25 -4.79 -13.01
CA GLN A 285 -1.36 -3.91 -13.77
C GLN A 285 0.08 -4.07 -13.31
N HIS A 286 1.05 -3.90 -14.22
CA HIS A 286 2.46 -3.82 -13.83
C HIS A 286 2.78 -2.43 -13.27
N ARG A 287 3.23 -2.37 -12.01
CA ARG A 287 3.54 -1.13 -11.30
C ARG A 287 4.60 -1.37 -10.22
N HIS A 288 5.44 -0.38 -9.91
CA HIS A 288 6.31 -0.47 -8.74
C HIS A 288 5.46 -0.36 -7.48
N GLY A 289 5.82 -1.12 -6.45
CA GLY A 289 5.16 -1.04 -5.16
C GLY A 289 5.50 0.27 -4.48
N THR A 290 4.49 1.11 -4.24
CA THR A 290 4.65 2.46 -3.71
C THR A 290 3.79 2.66 -2.48
N ASN A 291 4.39 3.25 -1.45
CA ASN A 291 3.76 3.55 -0.16
C ASN A 291 3.88 5.05 0.11
N ILE A 292 2.78 5.78 0.00
CA ILE A 292 2.70 7.23 0.19
C ILE A 292 1.47 7.54 1.06
N PRO A 293 1.63 8.11 2.26
CA PRO A 293 0.51 8.44 3.15
C PRO A 293 -0.13 9.80 2.86
N GLY A 294 0.27 10.50 1.80
CA GLY A 294 -0.20 11.85 1.45
C GLY A 294 0.85 12.95 1.53
N PHE A 295 1.98 12.68 2.20
CA PHE A 295 3.08 13.61 2.41
C PHE A 295 4.45 12.95 2.13
N TRP A 296 5.51 13.75 2.05
CA TRP A 296 6.88 13.25 1.88
C TRP A 296 7.51 12.90 3.22
N THR A 297 8.50 12.02 3.20
CA THR A 297 9.28 11.65 4.40
C THR A 297 9.89 12.88 5.05
N GLY A 298 9.90 12.93 6.39
CA GLY A 298 10.45 14.04 7.18
C GLY A 298 9.49 15.18 7.50
N ASP A 299 8.20 15.04 7.18
CA ASP A 299 7.18 15.92 7.72
C ASP A 299 6.98 15.68 9.23
N TYR A 300 6.57 16.70 9.98
CA TYR A 300 6.37 16.60 11.43
C TYR A 300 5.10 15.83 11.80
N ASP A 301 4.01 16.04 11.06
CA ASP A 301 2.70 15.43 11.36
C ASP A 301 2.53 14.08 10.64
N GLU A 302 3.23 13.05 11.12
CA GLU A 302 3.32 11.76 10.41
C GLU A 302 2.09 10.84 10.55
N PHE A 303 1.17 11.11 11.50
CA PHE A 303 0.05 10.21 11.80
C PHE A 303 -1.29 10.77 11.33
N GLY A 304 -2.16 9.90 10.83
CA GLY A 304 -3.52 10.26 10.42
C GLY A 304 -4.50 10.22 11.59
N LEU A 305 -5.30 11.28 11.73
CA LEU A 305 -6.44 11.32 12.66
C LEU A 305 -7.72 10.86 11.96
N LEU A 306 -8.07 11.58 10.89
CA LEU A 306 -9.37 11.47 10.24
C LEU A 306 -9.23 11.66 8.73
N SER A 307 -9.89 10.81 7.95
CA SER A 307 -10.00 10.96 6.49
C SER A 307 -11.45 11.07 6.03
N TYR A 308 -11.70 11.95 5.06
CA TYR A 308 -12.98 12.11 4.38
C TYR A 308 -12.91 11.58 2.96
N HIS A 309 -13.91 10.80 2.57
CA HIS A 309 -13.98 10.15 1.29
C HIS A 309 -15.35 10.39 0.66
N GLY A 310 -15.35 10.59 -0.67
CA GLY A 310 -16.57 10.71 -1.46
C GLY A 310 -17.21 9.35 -1.71
N ARG A 311 -18.52 9.33 -1.94
CA ARG A 311 -19.25 8.12 -2.35
C ARG A 311 -19.89 8.24 -3.73
N GLY A 312 -19.48 9.20 -4.56
CA GLY A 312 -20.08 9.43 -5.89
C GLY A 312 -20.04 8.20 -6.80
N HIS A 313 -19.08 7.28 -6.58
CA HIS A 313 -19.03 6.02 -7.32
C HIS A 313 -20.24 5.09 -7.10
N ILE A 314 -21.00 5.27 -6.01
CA ILE A 314 -22.21 4.49 -5.74
C ILE A 314 -23.33 4.87 -6.72
N SER A 315 -23.42 6.14 -7.09
CA SER A 315 -24.50 6.67 -7.95
C SER A 315 -24.47 6.10 -9.36
N VAL A 316 -23.30 5.65 -9.83
CA VAL A 316 -23.09 5.10 -11.18
C VAL A 316 -23.06 3.56 -11.18
N ARG A 317 -23.28 2.91 -10.03
CA ARG A 317 -23.30 1.44 -9.98
C ARG A 317 -24.49 0.90 -10.76
N ASN A 318 -24.33 -0.32 -11.28
CA ASN A 318 -25.43 -0.98 -11.97
C ASN A 318 -26.60 -1.19 -10.99
N PRO A 319 -27.82 -0.71 -11.30
CA PRO A 319 -28.99 -0.88 -10.44
C PRO A 319 -29.29 -2.35 -10.09
N SER A 320 -28.83 -3.30 -10.92
CA SER A 320 -29.01 -4.75 -10.72
C SER A 320 -28.26 -5.31 -9.51
N PHE A 321 -27.28 -4.59 -8.95
CA PHE A 321 -26.49 -5.07 -7.81
C PHE A 321 -27.28 -5.07 -6.49
N GLY A 322 -28.33 -4.24 -6.39
CA GLY A 322 -29.16 -4.15 -5.19
C GLY A 322 -28.60 -3.22 -4.11
N LEU A 323 -29.42 -2.95 -3.09
CA LEU A 323 -29.10 -2.02 -2.01
C LEU A 323 -28.05 -2.59 -1.03
N GLU A 324 -28.10 -3.89 -0.76
CA GLU A 324 -27.16 -4.56 0.14
C GLU A 324 -25.73 -4.50 -0.39
N ASP A 325 -25.52 -4.77 -1.68
CA ASP A 325 -24.20 -4.68 -2.33
C ASP A 325 -23.67 -3.23 -2.34
N ASN A 326 -24.55 -2.23 -2.44
CA ASN A 326 -24.13 -0.83 -2.32
C ASN A 326 -23.59 -0.51 -0.91
N VAL A 327 -24.19 -1.08 0.13
CA VAL A 327 -23.68 -0.96 1.51
C VAL A 327 -22.36 -1.71 1.66
N GLU A 328 -22.27 -2.93 1.16
CA GLU A 328 -21.01 -3.70 1.16
C GLU A 328 -19.89 -3.01 0.38
N ALA A 329 -20.25 -2.28 -0.68
CA ALA A 329 -19.31 -1.50 -1.47
C ALA A 329 -18.73 -0.33 -0.66
N LEU A 330 -19.56 0.35 0.14
CA LEU A 330 -19.10 1.39 1.06
C LEU A 330 -18.17 0.83 2.13
N HIS A 331 -18.52 -0.31 2.74
CA HIS A 331 -17.64 -0.99 3.68
C HIS A 331 -16.32 -1.38 3.02
N SER A 332 -16.37 -1.91 1.79
CA SER A 332 -15.18 -2.25 1.02
C SER A 332 -14.31 -1.03 0.73
N GLN A 333 -14.90 0.13 0.41
CA GLN A 333 -14.18 1.38 0.24
C GLN A 333 -13.48 1.78 1.54
N ALA A 334 -14.20 1.78 2.66
CA ALA A 334 -13.65 2.15 3.97
C ALA A 334 -12.48 1.26 4.40
N LEU A 335 -12.61 -0.07 4.22
CA LEU A 335 -11.56 -1.02 4.55
C LEU A 335 -10.29 -0.78 3.72
N LYS A 336 -10.45 -0.60 2.40
CA LYS A 336 -9.33 -0.29 1.50
C LYS A 336 -8.65 1.03 1.87
N ALA A 337 -9.44 2.07 2.10
CA ALA A 337 -8.95 3.42 2.40
C ALA A 337 -8.22 3.47 3.74
N SER A 338 -8.84 2.94 4.79
CA SER A 338 -8.28 2.94 6.14
C SER A 338 -6.98 2.13 6.19
N PHE A 339 -7.01 0.90 5.67
CA PHE A 339 -5.82 0.04 5.64
C PHE A 339 -4.72 0.65 4.77
N GLY A 340 -5.06 1.15 3.59
CA GLY A 340 -4.10 1.76 2.67
C GLY A 340 -3.41 2.98 3.28
N TRP A 341 -4.16 3.85 3.96
CA TRP A 341 -3.59 5.03 4.59
C TRP A 341 -2.67 4.66 5.76
N LEU A 342 -3.12 3.78 6.65
CA LEU A 342 -2.32 3.30 7.78
C LEU A 342 -1.08 2.54 7.34
N LEU A 343 -1.17 1.72 6.28
CA LEU A 343 -0.01 1.03 5.72
C LEU A 343 1.00 2.03 5.17
N GLY A 344 0.57 3.10 4.48
CA GLY A 344 1.44 4.19 4.05
C GLY A 344 2.20 4.82 5.23
N GLN A 345 1.49 5.11 6.32
CA GLN A 345 2.08 5.68 7.54
C GLN A 345 3.05 4.69 8.21
N ALA A 346 2.67 3.42 8.35
CA ALA A 346 3.53 2.37 8.92
C ALA A 346 4.83 2.21 8.12
N ASN A 347 4.78 2.34 6.78
CA ASN A 347 5.99 2.30 5.97
C ASN A 347 6.93 3.48 6.27
N TYR A 348 6.39 4.66 6.55
CA TYR A 348 7.18 5.83 6.95
C TYR A 348 7.75 5.70 8.37
N GLN A 349 7.15 4.86 9.22
CA GLN A 349 7.74 4.45 10.50
C GLN A 349 8.78 3.32 10.36
N GLY A 350 9.07 2.86 9.13
CA GLY A 350 10.10 1.86 8.83
C GLY A 350 9.63 0.41 8.81
N PHE A 351 8.32 0.17 8.98
CA PHE A 351 7.71 -1.13 8.74
C PHE A 351 7.60 -1.41 7.23
N THR A 352 7.48 -2.67 6.84
CA THR A 352 7.34 -3.12 5.45
C THR A 352 6.50 -4.38 5.43
N THR A 353 6.10 -4.85 4.24
CA THR A 353 5.35 -6.11 4.07
C THR A 353 6.05 -7.37 4.64
N TYR A 354 7.34 -7.28 5.03
CA TYR A 354 8.14 -8.38 5.57
C TYR A 354 8.40 -8.29 7.08
N ASN A 355 8.24 -7.12 7.70
CA ASN A 355 8.40 -6.91 9.14
C ASN A 355 7.12 -6.31 9.70
N ASP A 356 6.46 -7.08 10.56
CA ASP A 356 5.17 -6.69 11.13
C ASP A 356 5.30 -5.49 12.06
N ILE A 357 4.16 -4.82 12.29
CA ILE A 357 4.09 -3.70 13.22
C ILE A 357 4.25 -4.19 14.67
N THR A 358 4.91 -3.38 15.50
CA THR A 358 5.15 -3.68 16.92
C THR A 358 4.07 -3.10 17.83
N TYR A 359 3.29 -2.14 17.33
CA TYR A 359 2.19 -1.50 18.03
C TYR A 359 1.03 -1.25 17.04
N PRO A 360 -0.21 -1.19 17.53
CA PRO A 360 -1.37 -0.95 16.67
C PRO A 360 -1.44 0.51 16.23
N LEU A 361 -1.87 0.72 14.98
CA LEU A 361 -2.16 2.03 14.42
C LEU A 361 -3.67 2.17 14.20
N VAL A 362 -4.22 3.33 14.54
CA VAL A 362 -5.66 3.60 14.43
C VAL A 362 -5.89 4.80 13.53
N THR A 363 -6.92 4.70 12.68
CA THR A 363 -7.43 5.82 11.90
C THR A 363 -8.95 5.85 11.94
N GLN A 364 -9.51 7.02 11.74
CA GLN A 364 -10.93 7.22 11.53
C GLN A 364 -11.18 7.58 10.06
N THR A 365 -12.28 7.09 9.51
CA THR A 365 -12.63 7.30 8.10
C THR A 365 -14.12 7.60 7.99
N ILE A 366 -14.43 8.68 7.29
CA ILE A 366 -15.79 9.11 6.99
C ILE A 366 -16.02 8.99 5.50
N ILE A 367 -17.11 8.34 5.11
CA ILE A 367 -17.59 8.31 3.73
C ILE A 367 -18.90 9.08 3.64
N THR A 368 -18.97 10.07 2.75
CA THR A 368 -20.16 10.93 2.63
C THR A 368 -20.41 11.42 1.22
N ASN A 369 -21.65 11.83 0.95
CA ASN A 369 -22.05 12.67 -0.18
C ASN A 369 -22.67 14.01 0.25
N GLY A 370 -22.34 14.48 1.46
CA GLY A 370 -22.95 15.66 2.09
C GLY A 370 -24.27 15.37 2.80
N LYS A 371 -25.11 14.45 2.27
CA LYS A 371 -26.38 14.07 2.89
C LYS A 371 -26.31 12.79 3.72
N LEU A 372 -25.73 11.73 3.17
CA LEU A 372 -25.54 10.43 3.83
C LEU A 372 -24.11 10.34 4.37
N TRP A 373 -23.97 9.82 5.57
CA TRP A 373 -22.72 9.75 6.32
C TRP A 373 -22.51 8.34 6.86
N SER A 374 -21.33 7.79 6.64
CA SER A 374 -20.91 6.49 7.19
C SER A 374 -19.61 6.67 7.93
N PHE A 375 -19.58 6.22 9.18
CA PHE A 375 -18.44 6.38 10.08
C PHE A 375 -17.72 5.05 10.25
N TYR A 376 -16.40 5.10 10.18
CA TYR A 376 -15.54 3.94 10.33
C TYR A 376 -14.39 4.25 11.28
N VAL A 377 -14.05 3.29 12.13
CA VAL A 377 -12.86 3.33 12.98
C VAL A 377 -12.08 2.05 12.73
N TYR A 378 -10.84 2.20 12.28
CA TYR A 378 -10.01 1.10 11.84
C TYR A 378 -8.78 0.99 12.73
N GLN A 379 -8.50 -0.22 13.22
CA GLN A 379 -7.29 -0.55 13.95
C GLN A 379 -6.48 -1.59 13.17
N MET A 380 -5.29 -1.17 12.72
CA MET A 380 -4.31 -2.02 12.07
C MET A 380 -3.42 -2.66 13.15
N ASN A 381 -3.48 -3.99 13.23
CA ASN A 381 -2.72 -4.81 14.17
C ASN A 381 -1.61 -5.62 13.47
N THR A 382 -1.74 -5.85 12.16
CA THR A 382 -0.76 -6.57 11.35
C THR A 382 -0.71 -6.09 9.89
N ILE A 383 0.48 -6.14 9.32
CA ILE A 383 0.76 -5.93 7.88
C ILE A 383 1.48 -7.13 7.24
N ALA A 384 1.93 -8.09 8.05
CA ALA A 384 2.65 -9.27 7.60
C ALA A 384 1.69 -10.35 7.06
N MET A 385 1.30 -10.22 5.80
CA MET A 385 0.33 -11.09 5.12
C MET A 385 0.90 -11.88 3.94
N HIS A 386 2.23 -11.92 3.79
CA HIS A 386 2.88 -12.71 2.74
C HIS A 386 2.79 -14.22 3.05
N ASN A 387 3.08 -15.06 2.07
CA ASN A 387 2.88 -16.52 2.07
C ASN A 387 3.39 -17.23 3.33
N GLU A 388 4.52 -16.80 3.87
CA GLU A 388 5.15 -17.43 5.05
C GLU A 388 4.41 -17.06 6.33
N GLN A 389 3.82 -15.87 6.40
CA GLN A 389 3.14 -15.36 7.58
C GLN A 389 1.61 -15.48 7.53
N MET A 390 1.04 -15.83 6.37
CA MET A 390 -0.41 -15.91 6.21
C MET A 390 -1.04 -16.95 7.16
N ASP A 391 -0.41 -18.12 7.29
CA ASP A 391 -0.88 -19.19 8.17
C ASP A 391 -0.23 -19.15 9.57
N GLU A 392 0.98 -18.58 9.69
CA GLU A 392 1.74 -18.54 10.95
C GLU A 392 1.35 -17.38 11.88
N ASN A 393 1.11 -16.19 11.32
CA ASN A 393 0.76 -15.02 12.12
C ASN A 393 -0.70 -15.18 12.58
N PRO A 394 -1.03 -15.11 13.88
CA PRO A 394 -2.42 -15.21 14.36
C PRO A 394 -3.16 -13.86 14.39
N LYS A 395 -2.47 -12.73 14.17
CA LYS A 395 -3.06 -11.39 14.36
C LYS A 395 -4.09 -11.04 13.28
N HIS A 396 -5.11 -10.28 13.63
CA HIS A 396 -6.14 -9.78 12.70
C HIS A 396 -6.38 -8.28 12.87
N ASN A 397 -6.64 -7.59 11.75
CA ASN A 397 -7.02 -6.17 11.76
C ASN A 397 -8.52 -6.05 12.05
N ILE A 398 -8.94 -4.91 12.59
CA ILE A 398 -10.31 -4.72 13.06
C ILE A 398 -10.86 -3.40 12.51
N CYS A 399 -12.10 -3.43 12.04
CA CYS A 399 -12.79 -2.24 11.57
C CYS A 399 -14.23 -2.22 12.08
N PHE A 400 -14.57 -1.16 12.82
CA PHE A 400 -15.94 -0.82 13.17
C PHE A 400 -16.52 0.08 12.09
N GLY A 401 -17.76 -0.17 11.67
CA GLY A 401 -18.41 0.65 10.65
C GLY A 401 -19.90 0.76 10.84
N THR A 402 -20.43 1.95 10.54
CA THR A 402 -21.87 2.22 10.58
C THR A 402 -22.55 2.00 9.24
N MET A 403 -23.85 1.74 9.28
CA MET A 403 -24.71 1.90 8.11
C MET A 403 -24.76 3.38 7.69
N PRO A 404 -25.13 3.69 6.43
CA PRO A 404 -25.32 5.07 6.00
C PRO A 404 -26.42 5.76 6.81
N LEU A 405 -26.05 6.81 7.53
CA LEU A 405 -26.94 7.65 8.33
C LEU A 405 -27.24 8.93 7.58
N GLN A 406 -28.47 9.41 7.67
CA GLN A 406 -28.91 10.62 7.01
C GLN A 406 -28.71 11.83 7.92
N LEU A 407 -28.03 12.86 7.41
CA LEU A 407 -27.76 14.11 8.14
C LEU A 407 -28.97 15.06 8.12
N TYR A 408 -29.70 15.13 7.01
CA TYR A 408 -30.90 15.96 6.86
C TYR A 408 -31.89 15.35 5.87
N ASP A 409 -33.17 15.73 5.97
CA ASP A 409 -34.25 15.17 5.16
C ASP A 409 -34.38 15.84 3.79
N THR A 410 -34.80 17.10 3.78
CA THR A 410 -34.99 17.91 2.58
C THR A 410 -34.55 19.34 2.82
N ILE A 411 -34.24 20.05 1.74
CA ILE A 411 -34.00 21.49 1.76
C ILE A 411 -35.22 22.11 1.09
N GLU A 412 -35.98 22.90 1.85
CA GLU A 412 -37.22 23.53 1.38
C GLU A 412 -37.29 24.97 1.88
N ASN A 413 -37.55 25.92 0.97
CA ASN A 413 -37.67 27.35 1.28
C ASN A 413 -36.43 27.92 2.01
N ASP A 414 -35.22 27.64 1.52
CA ASP A 414 -33.96 28.06 2.14
C ASP A 414 -33.79 27.57 3.60
N GLN A 415 -34.42 26.46 3.98
CA GLN A 415 -34.30 25.85 5.30
C GLN A 415 -34.02 24.36 5.20
N VAL A 416 -33.05 23.88 5.99
CA VAL A 416 -32.74 22.45 6.14
C VAL A 416 -33.75 21.83 7.11
N LYS A 417 -34.56 20.88 6.64
CA LYS A 417 -35.50 20.13 7.48
C LYS A 417 -34.88 18.84 7.99
N GLY A 418 -35.19 18.51 9.25
CA GLY A 418 -34.83 17.22 9.85
C GLY A 418 -33.33 17.02 10.08
N LEU A 419 -32.60 18.06 10.50
CA LEU A 419 -31.17 17.91 10.79
C LEU A 419 -30.95 16.94 11.96
N ASN A 420 -30.23 15.86 11.69
CA ASN A 420 -29.92 14.81 12.65
C ASN A 420 -28.72 15.21 13.51
N GLU A 421 -28.99 15.60 14.75
CA GLU A 421 -27.97 16.00 15.73
C GLU A 421 -27.06 14.84 16.15
N GLU A 422 -27.53 13.59 16.09
CA GLU A 422 -26.72 12.42 16.46
C GLU A 422 -25.58 12.19 15.46
N VAL A 423 -25.83 12.42 14.17
CA VAL A 423 -24.80 12.32 13.12
C VAL A 423 -23.72 13.39 13.32
N LEU A 424 -24.13 14.62 13.65
CA LEU A 424 -23.19 15.70 13.98
C LEU A 424 -22.40 15.40 15.26
N LYS A 425 -23.06 14.81 16.26
CA LYS A 425 -22.40 14.39 17.51
C LYS A 425 -21.31 13.36 17.23
N MET A 426 -21.61 12.30 16.47
CA MET A 426 -20.62 11.31 16.06
C MET A 426 -19.46 11.94 15.31
N LEU A 427 -19.77 12.86 14.40
CA LEU A 427 -18.76 13.57 13.64
C LEU A 427 -17.84 14.39 14.55
N VAL A 428 -18.38 15.15 15.51
CA VAL A 428 -17.57 15.92 16.47
C VAL A 428 -16.78 15.00 17.42
N GLN A 429 -17.34 13.86 17.84
CA GLN A 429 -16.64 12.88 18.68
C GLN A 429 -15.37 12.34 18.01
N LEU A 430 -15.38 12.16 16.68
CA LEU A 430 -14.19 11.75 15.94
C LEU A 430 -13.05 12.78 16.05
N TYR A 431 -13.35 14.07 15.88
CA TYR A 431 -12.37 15.16 16.07
C TYR A 431 -11.87 15.27 17.50
N LEU A 432 -12.74 15.04 18.48
CA LEU A 432 -12.37 15.11 19.90
C LEU A 432 -11.45 13.96 20.34
N ASN A 433 -11.31 12.90 19.55
CA ASN A 433 -10.39 11.81 19.87
C ASN A 433 -8.93 12.29 19.82
N ALA A 434 -8.35 12.48 21.00
CA ALA A 434 -7.03 13.04 21.13
C ALA A 434 -5.93 11.98 20.86
N PRO A 435 -4.93 12.30 20.03
CA PRO A 435 -3.73 11.48 19.92
C PRO A 435 -2.93 11.53 21.23
N ALA A 436 -2.12 10.51 21.46
CA ALA A 436 -1.33 10.40 22.69
C ALA A 436 0.05 9.81 22.42
N GLU A 437 1.01 10.21 23.24
CA GLU A 437 2.34 9.63 23.27
C GLU A 437 2.27 8.13 23.60
N ARG A 438 3.22 7.38 23.05
CA ARG A 438 3.31 5.93 23.23
C ARG A 438 4.53 5.60 24.06
N ASP A 439 4.39 4.62 24.93
CA ASP A 439 5.50 4.07 25.72
C ASP A 439 6.46 3.18 24.89
N HIS A 440 6.24 3.09 23.57
CA HIS A 440 6.98 2.23 22.66
C HIS A 440 7.78 3.04 21.65
N GLU A 441 8.89 2.48 21.20
CA GLU A 441 9.67 3.04 20.09
C GLU A 441 8.86 2.99 18.79
N LEU A 442 8.53 4.17 18.24
CA LEU A 442 7.71 4.31 17.03
C LEU A 442 8.46 3.87 15.76
N LYS A 443 9.78 4.04 15.71
CA LYS A 443 10.63 3.78 14.54
C LYS A 443 11.66 2.67 14.78
N PRO A 444 11.25 1.46 15.21
CA PRO A 444 12.17 0.43 15.72
C PRO A 444 13.10 -0.17 14.65
N TYR A 445 12.77 0.03 13.37
CA TYR A 445 13.51 -0.54 12.25
C TYR A 445 14.30 0.49 11.46
N LEU A 446 14.29 1.78 11.84
CA LEU A 446 15.08 2.81 11.19
C LEU A 446 16.40 3.03 11.91
N GLY A 447 17.36 3.69 11.24
CA GLY A 447 18.61 4.10 11.88
C GLY A 447 18.37 5.11 13.00
N LYS A 448 19.23 5.14 14.02
CA LYS A 448 19.14 6.15 15.09
C LYS A 448 19.57 7.54 14.61
N GLU A 449 20.58 7.57 13.76
CA GLU A 449 21.18 8.80 13.21
C GLU A 449 20.60 9.15 11.84
N GLU A 450 20.45 8.15 10.96
CA GLU A 450 19.91 8.32 9.61
C GLU A 450 18.54 7.62 9.49
N GLN A 451 17.44 8.38 9.58
CA GLN A 451 16.08 7.85 9.41
C GLN A 451 15.52 8.14 8.02
N ILE A 452 15.90 9.29 7.47
CA ILE A 452 15.41 9.81 6.19
C ILE A 452 16.63 10.04 5.29
N ILE A 453 16.43 10.03 3.96
CA ILE A 453 17.52 10.38 3.01
C ILE A 453 18.15 11.74 3.33
N ALA A 454 17.36 12.70 3.85
CA ALA A 454 17.84 14.04 4.19
C ALA A 454 18.93 14.06 5.28
N ASP A 455 18.95 13.04 6.15
CA ASP A 455 19.89 12.92 7.27
C ASP A 455 21.28 12.41 6.81
N ILE A 456 21.38 11.89 5.57
CA ILE A 456 22.62 11.33 5.03
C ILE A 456 23.63 12.46 4.75
N GLU A 457 24.82 12.37 5.36
CA GLU A 457 25.90 13.36 5.18
C GLU A 457 26.48 13.39 3.76
N ASP A 458 26.53 12.24 3.06
CA ASP A 458 27.04 12.14 1.68
C ASP A 458 26.04 12.71 0.66
N ASP A 459 26.33 13.92 0.18
CA ASP A 459 25.55 14.64 -0.84
C ASP A 459 25.30 13.84 -2.12
N GLU A 460 26.29 13.09 -2.62
CA GLU A 460 26.14 12.31 -3.85
C GLU A 460 25.14 11.17 -3.64
N LYS A 461 25.28 10.46 -2.51
CA LYS A 461 24.37 9.37 -2.11
C LYS A 461 22.96 9.91 -1.91
N ARG A 462 22.83 11.02 -1.18
CA ARG A 462 21.56 11.69 -0.86
C ARG A 462 20.79 12.09 -2.12
N CYS A 463 21.41 12.87 -3.00
CA CYS A 463 20.78 13.32 -4.25
C CYS A 463 20.39 12.13 -5.16
N TRP A 464 21.23 11.09 -5.22
CA TRP A 464 20.97 9.91 -6.04
C TRP A 464 19.77 9.12 -5.52
N LEU A 465 19.72 8.87 -4.21
CA LEU A 465 18.62 8.13 -3.57
C LEU A 465 17.31 8.89 -3.71
N GLU A 466 17.31 10.20 -3.45
CA GLU A 466 16.11 11.03 -3.56
C GLU A 466 15.52 11.01 -4.98
N SER A 467 16.39 11.23 -5.98
CA SER A 467 16.01 11.18 -7.39
C SER A 467 15.46 9.80 -7.76
N ARG A 468 16.10 8.72 -7.29
CA ARG A 468 15.66 7.36 -7.59
C ARG A 468 14.33 7.02 -6.92
N TYR A 469 14.18 7.38 -5.66
CA TYR A 469 12.96 7.20 -4.88
C TYR A 469 11.78 7.92 -5.55
N LYS A 470 11.90 9.23 -5.79
CA LYS A 470 10.85 10.04 -6.46
C LYS A 470 10.50 9.50 -7.85
N HIS A 471 11.49 9.04 -8.62
CA HIS A 471 11.24 8.38 -9.90
C HIS A 471 10.43 7.08 -9.74
N LEU A 472 10.77 6.20 -8.78
CA LEU A 472 10.00 4.97 -8.56
C LEU A 472 8.57 5.28 -8.13
N VAL A 473 8.40 6.22 -7.21
CA VAL A 473 7.11 6.67 -6.69
C VAL A 473 6.23 7.31 -7.77
N SER A 474 6.83 7.97 -8.76
CA SER A 474 6.10 8.52 -9.91
C SER A 474 5.50 7.47 -10.84
N ASN A 475 5.96 6.22 -10.78
CA ASN A 475 5.55 5.11 -11.65
C ASN A 475 5.57 5.43 -13.16
N ARG A 476 6.42 6.38 -13.58
CA ARG A 476 6.58 6.77 -14.99
C ARG A 476 7.23 5.64 -15.81
N PRO A 477 6.88 5.51 -17.11
CA PRO A 477 7.54 4.57 -18.01
C PRO A 477 9.05 4.78 -18.02
N LYS A 478 9.80 3.68 -18.05
CA LYS A 478 11.27 3.72 -18.16
C LYS A 478 11.73 3.53 -19.60
N HIS A 479 13.03 3.74 -19.82
CA HIS A 479 13.71 3.56 -21.11
C HIS A 479 13.45 2.18 -21.75
N TYR A 480 13.51 1.09 -20.97
CA TYR A 480 12.99 -0.19 -21.44
C TYR A 480 11.49 -0.26 -21.21
N LEU A 481 10.75 -0.37 -22.30
CA LEU A 481 9.32 -0.64 -22.29
C LEU A 481 9.03 -2.08 -21.86
N MET A 482 7.81 -2.30 -21.39
CA MET A 482 7.34 -3.63 -21.03
C MET A 482 7.34 -4.51 -22.29
N PRO A 483 7.82 -5.76 -22.20
CA PRO A 483 7.78 -6.69 -23.31
C PRO A 483 6.31 -7.01 -23.68
N GLU A 484 5.95 -6.76 -24.93
CA GLU A 484 4.62 -7.04 -25.47
C GLU A 484 4.57 -8.42 -26.14
N ILE A 485 3.42 -9.09 -26.03
CA ILE A 485 3.11 -10.34 -26.74
C ILE A 485 1.84 -10.09 -27.55
N TYR A 486 1.94 -10.18 -28.87
CA TYR A 486 0.77 -10.02 -29.72
C TYR A 486 -0.19 -11.20 -29.57
N LEU A 487 -1.49 -10.95 -29.77
CA LEU A 487 -2.51 -11.99 -29.62
C LEU A 487 -2.25 -13.21 -30.51
N TRP A 488 -1.82 -12.99 -31.76
CA TRP A 488 -1.49 -14.07 -32.68
C TRP A 488 -0.25 -14.87 -32.22
N GLU A 489 0.75 -14.22 -31.61
CA GLU A 489 1.91 -14.90 -31.01
C GLU A 489 1.45 -15.77 -29.83
N ARG A 490 0.57 -15.23 -28.99
CA ARG A 490 0.01 -15.95 -27.85
C ARG A 490 -0.75 -17.20 -28.29
N ILE A 491 -1.56 -17.12 -29.34
CA ILE A 491 -2.35 -18.24 -29.86
C ILE A 491 -1.44 -19.25 -30.57
N TYR A 492 -0.76 -18.82 -31.63
CA TYR A 492 -0.06 -19.74 -32.54
C TYR A 492 1.31 -20.18 -32.05
N LYS A 493 2.06 -19.34 -31.32
CA LYS A 493 3.41 -19.69 -30.84
C LYS A 493 3.40 -20.24 -29.42
N ILE A 494 2.65 -19.63 -28.51
CA ILE A 494 2.68 -20.01 -27.09
C ILE A 494 1.69 -21.14 -26.76
N LYS A 495 0.42 -21.01 -27.17
CA LYS A 495 -0.64 -21.95 -26.78
C LYS A 495 -0.65 -23.21 -27.64
N HIS A 496 -0.61 -23.06 -28.97
CA HIS A 496 -0.75 -24.19 -29.91
C HIS A 496 0.55 -24.60 -30.61
N ASN A 497 1.61 -23.80 -30.53
CA ASN A 497 2.92 -24.05 -31.14
C ASN A 497 2.86 -24.50 -32.63
N THR A 498 1.95 -23.93 -33.42
CA THR A 498 1.74 -24.31 -34.83
C THR A 498 2.78 -23.71 -35.78
N ARG A 499 3.59 -22.76 -35.31
CA ARG A 499 4.62 -22.04 -36.10
C ARG A 499 6.05 -22.43 -35.71
N PHE A 500 6.30 -23.72 -35.54
CA PHE A 500 7.61 -24.25 -35.11
C PHE A 500 8.74 -24.04 -36.15
N PHE A 501 8.39 -23.79 -37.41
CA PHE A 501 9.34 -23.55 -38.50
C PHE A 501 9.90 -22.11 -38.54
N GLU A 502 9.29 -21.17 -37.82
CA GLU A 502 9.80 -19.79 -37.76
C GLU A 502 11.07 -19.71 -36.88
N ALA A 503 11.96 -18.78 -37.21
CA ALA A 503 13.15 -18.52 -36.40
C ALA A 503 12.76 -17.99 -35.01
N LYS A 504 13.30 -18.61 -33.95
CA LYS A 504 13.10 -18.20 -32.56
C LYS A 504 13.78 -16.85 -32.29
N ARG A 505 13.00 -15.78 -32.20
CA ARG A 505 13.49 -14.40 -32.01
C ARG A 505 12.97 -13.77 -30.72
N ARG A 506 11.81 -14.21 -30.23
CA ARG A 506 11.11 -13.61 -29.10
C ARG A 506 11.64 -14.16 -27.79
N PHE A 507 11.54 -13.37 -26.72
CA PHE A 507 12.06 -13.75 -25.40
C PHE A 507 11.42 -15.05 -24.88
N PHE A 508 10.12 -15.25 -25.10
CA PHE A 508 9.38 -16.45 -24.70
C PHE A 508 9.74 -17.70 -25.50
N GLU A 509 10.41 -17.56 -26.65
CA GLU A 509 10.93 -18.68 -27.45
C GLU A 509 12.36 -19.07 -27.05
N ARG A 510 13.07 -18.17 -26.36
CA ARG A 510 14.48 -18.32 -25.95
C ARG A 510 14.64 -18.63 -24.46
N ASP A 511 13.56 -18.98 -23.76
CA ASP A 511 13.51 -19.19 -22.32
C ASP A 511 14.04 -18.01 -21.48
N ILE A 512 13.97 -16.79 -22.04
CA ILE A 512 14.35 -15.56 -21.35
C ILE A 512 13.10 -14.98 -20.69
N ASN A 513 13.13 -14.79 -19.37
CA ASN A 513 12.07 -14.10 -18.66
C ASN A 513 12.45 -12.63 -18.41
N PRO A 514 11.97 -11.68 -19.25
CA PRO A 514 12.30 -10.27 -19.11
C PRO A 514 11.79 -9.66 -17.80
N TYR A 515 10.75 -10.23 -17.18
CA TYR A 515 10.18 -9.75 -15.92
C TYR A 515 11.05 -10.08 -14.69
N LYS A 516 12.11 -10.89 -14.84
CA LYS A 516 13.09 -11.16 -13.76
C LYS A 516 14.24 -10.15 -13.71
N ARG A 517 14.27 -9.19 -14.63
CA ARG A 517 15.30 -8.15 -14.66
C ARG A 517 15.27 -7.35 -13.36
N ARG A 518 16.43 -7.09 -12.74
CA ARG A 518 16.56 -6.27 -11.54
C ARG A 518 16.70 -4.78 -11.86
N LEU A 519 16.49 -3.92 -10.86
CA LEU A 519 16.63 -2.46 -11.01
C LEU A 519 18.07 -2.00 -11.27
N ASP A 520 19.07 -2.76 -10.80
CA ASP A 520 20.51 -2.50 -10.93
C ASP A 520 21.13 -3.09 -12.22
N GLU A 521 20.36 -3.87 -13.01
CA GLU A 521 20.80 -4.45 -14.27
C GLU A 521 20.72 -3.43 -15.43
N HIS A 522 21.47 -2.34 -15.30
CA HIS A 522 21.71 -1.36 -16.37
C HIS A 522 23.13 -0.80 -16.30
N LEU A 523 23.59 -0.19 -17.39
CA LEU A 523 24.84 0.58 -17.36
C LEU A 523 24.60 1.86 -16.56
N PRO A 524 25.46 2.21 -15.59
CA PRO A 524 25.37 3.49 -14.91
C PRO A 524 25.61 4.67 -15.86
N PRO A 525 25.22 5.90 -15.47
CA PRO A 525 25.47 7.10 -16.27
C PRO A 525 26.96 7.25 -16.61
N TYR A 526 27.23 7.60 -17.87
CA TYR A 526 28.59 7.78 -18.38
C TYR A 526 29.11 9.17 -18.05
N ILE A 527 30.27 9.26 -17.39
CA ILE A 527 30.93 10.53 -17.13
C ILE A 527 31.69 10.95 -18.38
N PRO A 528 31.41 12.11 -19.01
CA PRO A 528 32.19 12.63 -20.13
C PRO A 528 33.69 12.67 -19.81
N LYS A 529 34.55 12.32 -20.78
CA LYS A 529 36.02 12.23 -20.56
C LYS A 529 36.63 13.50 -19.94
N VAL A 530 36.06 14.67 -20.23
CA VAL A 530 36.52 15.98 -19.77
C VAL A 530 36.32 16.14 -18.26
N LEU A 531 35.25 15.57 -17.70
CA LEU A 531 34.86 15.71 -16.29
C LEU A 531 35.48 14.64 -15.37
N ARG A 532 36.33 13.75 -15.90
CA ARG A 532 36.89 12.63 -15.13
C ARG A 532 38.16 13.02 -14.37
N PRO A 533 38.33 12.50 -13.14
CA PRO A 533 39.61 12.60 -12.44
C PRO A 533 40.71 11.87 -13.23
N TYR A 534 41.95 12.36 -13.12
CA TYR A 534 43.10 11.68 -13.72
C TYR A 534 43.44 10.41 -12.93
N PRO A 535 43.74 9.28 -13.58
CA PRO A 535 43.75 9.06 -15.03
C PRO A 535 42.33 8.87 -15.59
N ARG A 536 41.99 9.64 -16.64
CA ARG A 536 40.64 9.72 -17.27
C ARG A 536 40.10 8.40 -17.83
N CYS A 537 40.90 7.34 -17.84
CA CYS A 537 40.52 6.00 -18.31
C CYS A 537 39.85 5.12 -17.24
N ARG A 538 40.02 5.43 -15.94
CA ARG A 538 39.58 4.56 -14.83
C ARG A 538 38.10 4.74 -14.45
N LYS A 539 37.68 5.94 -14.04
CA LYS A 539 36.28 6.22 -13.62
C LYS A 539 35.43 6.65 -14.80
N LYS A 540 34.91 5.68 -15.58
CA LYS A 540 34.07 5.94 -16.77
C LYS A 540 32.61 6.22 -16.45
N PHE A 541 32.15 5.78 -15.28
CA PHE A 541 30.75 5.76 -14.89
C PHE A 541 30.58 6.41 -13.52
N GLU A 542 29.39 6.98 -13.30
CA GLU A 542 28.97 7.51 -12.00
C GLU A 542 28.74 6.36 -11.00
N ASN A 543 28.87 6.68 -9.72
CA ASN A 543 28.56 5.76 -8.64
C ASN A 543 27.03 5.56 -8.58
N THR A 544 26.60 4.33 -8.28
CA THR A 544 25.18 4.02 -8.04
C THR A 544 25.03 3.52 -6.62
N TYR A 545 24.05 4.05 -5.89
CA TYR A 545 23.84 3.77 -4.48
C TYR A 545 22.62 2.87 -4.25
N TYR A 546 22.43 1.86 -5.11
CA TYR A 546 21.36 0.89 -4.93
C TYR A 546 21.54 0.12 -3.61
N PRO A 547 20.46 -0.10 -2.83
CA PRO A 547 20.50 -0.96 -1.66
C PRO A 547 20.96 -2.38 -2.02
N LYS A 548 21.89 -2.95 -1.24
CA LYS A 548 22.45 -4.28 -1.47
C LYS A 548 21.52 -5.37 -0.94
N VAL A 549 20.47 -5.67 -1.72
CA VAL A 549 19.44 -6.67 -1.38
C VAL A 549 19.51 -7.91 -2.27
#